data_AF-A0A6I0EQY6-F1
#
_entry.id   AF-A0A6I0EQY6-F1
#
_cell.length_a   1.000
_cell.length_b   1.000
_cell.length_c   1.000
_cell.angle_alpha   90.00
_cell.angle_beta   90.00
_cell.angle_gamma   90.00
#
_symmetry.space_group_name_H-M   'P 1'
#
loop_
_entity.id
_entity.type
_entity.pdbx_description
1 polymer ?
#
loop_
_entity_poly.entity_id
_entity_poly.type
_entity_poly.pdbx_seq_one_letter_code
_entity_poly.pdbx_strand_id
1 'polypeptide(L)'
;MKEAQNRQLFGLLTKNPILKTKGYSLAYDRNGGIVIDRAGHVHGIWNHDSRNYTWVSPGSSEPKFRTEDVKSAVLYTVVVLAQD
;
A
#
# COMPACT_ATOMS: atom_id res chain seq x y z
N MET A 1 -10.19 -11.02 10.35
CA MET A 1 -10.80 -9.92 9.56
C MET A 1 -9.76 -9.11 8.81
N LYS A 2 -8.70 -8.55 9.43
CA LYS A 2 -7.64 -7.71 8.79
C LYS A 2 -7.13 -8.18 7.41
N GLU A 3 -7.01 -9.49 7.22
CA GLU A 3 -6.57 -10.06 5.94
C GLU A 3 -7.53 -9.82 4.77
N ALA A 4 -8.84 -9.67 5.00
CA ALA A 4 -9.81 -9.47 3.92
C ALA A 4 -9.66 -8.07 3.29
N GLN A 5 -9.50 -7.04 4.12
CA GLN A 5 -9.31 -5.66 3.68
C GLN A 5 -7.97 -5.49 2.96
N ASN A 6 -6.87 -6.02 3.52
CA ASN A 6 -5.59 -5.99 2.83
C ASN A 6 -5.60 -6.81 1.53
N ARG A 7 -6.31 -7.94 1.47
CA ARG A 7 -6.51 -8.67 0.19
C ARG A 7 -7.24 -7.84 -0.85
N GLN A 8 -8.27 -7.09 -0.45
CA GLN A 8 -9.00 -6.21 -1.36
C GLN A 8 -8.08 -5.10 -1.89
N LEU A 9 -7.36 -4.40 -1.01
CA LEU A 9 -6.41 -3.36 -1.41
C LEU A 9 -5.30 -3.91 -2.31
N PHE A 10 -4.70 -5.05 -1.95
CA PHE A 10 -3.67 -5.71 -2.73
C PHE A 10 -4.14 -6.01 -4.16
N GLY A 11 -5.36 -6.55 -4.29
CA GLY A 11 -5.94 -6.85 -5.60
C GLY A 11 -6.16 -5.60 -6.46
N LEU A 12 -6.59 -4.49 -5.85
CA LEU A 12 -6.76 -3.21 -6.56
C LEU A 12 -5.42 -2.61 -7.01
N LEU A 13 -4.43 -2.59 -6.11
CA LEU A 13 -3.11 -2.05 -6.43
C LEU A 13 -2.40 -2.91 -7.50
N THR A 14 -2.48 -4.23 -7.38
CA THR A 14 -1.88 -5.16 -8.37
C THR A 14 -2.52 -5.03 -9.74
N LYS A 15 -3.80 -4.66 -9.83
CA LYS A 15 -4.48 -4.42 -11.12
C LYS A 15 -4.26 -3.01 -11.66
N ASN A 16 -3.66 -2.10 -10.90
CA ASN A 16 -3.48 -0.72 -11.31
C ASN A 16 -2.41 -0.61 -12.42
N PRO A 17 -2.76 -0.08 -13.61
CA PRO A 17 -1.82 -0.02 -14.74
C PRO A 17 -0.68 0.96 -14.51
N ILE A 18 -0.89 2.06 -13.78
CA ILE A 18 0.15 3.07 -13.53
C ILE A 18 1.28 2.46 -12.69
N LEU A 19 0.92 1.72 -11.63
CA LEU A 19 1.91 1.06 -10.77
C LEU A 19 2.73 0.02 -11.55
N LYS A 20 2.07 -0.77 -12.41
CA LYS A 20 2.76 -1.72 -13.29
C LYS A 20 3.72 -1.03 -14.25
N THR A 21 3.26 0.00 -14.97
CA THR A 21 4.08 0.72 -15.94
C THR A 21 5.29 1.40 -15.28
N LYS A 22 5.13 1.88 -14.03
CA LYS A 22 6.25 2.45 -13.26
C LYS A 22 7.18 1.40 -12.63
N GLY A 23 6.88 0.11 -12.78
CA GLY A 23 7.73 -0.98 -12.27
C GLY A 23 7.60 -1.23 -10.77
N TYR A 24 6.47 -0.84 -10.16
CA TYR A 24 6.19 -1.19 -8.77
C TYR A 24 5.83 -2.67 -8.63
N SER A 25 6.36 -3.30 -7.59
CA SER A 25 6.00 -4.65 -7.16
C SER A 25 5.32 -4.61 -5.79
N LEU A 26 4.50 -5.62 -5.52
CA LEU A 26 3.73 -5.75 -4.28
C LEU A 26 3.95 -7.12 -3.67
N ALA A 27 4.12 -7.17 -2.35
CA ALA A 27 4.24 -8.40 -1.59
C ALA A 27 3.55 -8.26 -0.22
N TYR A 28 3.23 -9.39 0.42
CA TYR A 28 2.83 -9.37 1.82
C TYR A 28 4.05 -9.47 2.74
N ASP A 29 4.04 -8.74 3.85
CA ASP A 29 4.98 -8.96 4.95
C ASP A 29 4.52 -10.11 5.88
N ARG A 30 5.31 -10.39 6.92
CA ARG A 30 5.00 -11.44 7.91
C ARG A 30 3.72 -11.20 8.71
N ASN A 31 3.25 -9.96 8.77
CA ASN A 31 2.08 -9.54 9.53
C ASN A 31 0.84 -9.33 8.62
N GLY A 32 0.96 -9.61 7.33
CA GLY A 32 -0.10 -9.43 6.34
C GLY A 32 -0.26 -7.98 5.85
N GLY A 33 0.70 -7.10 6.14
CA GLY A 33 0.84 -5.78 5.52
C GLY A 33 1.26 -5.90 4.06
N ILE A 34 0.93 -4.90 3.24
CA ILE A 34 1.26 -4.86 1.82
C ILE A 34 2.49 -3.98 1.63
N VAL A 35 3.61 -4.61 1.32
CA VAL A 35 4.86 -3.94 0.97
C VAL A 35 4.79 -3.45 -0.47
N ILE A 36 5.09 -2.17 -0.67
CA ILE A 36 5.25 -1.56 -2.00
C ILE A 36 6.73 -1.34 -2.25
N ASP A 37 7.25 -1.96 -3.30
CA ASP A 37 8.66 -1.92 -3.68
C ASP A 37 8.82 -1.44 -5.13
N ARG A 38 9.92 -0.76 -5.42
CA ARG A 38 10.36 -0.48 -6.79
C ARG A 38 11.87 -0.65 -6.85
N ALA A 39 12.33 -1.51 -7.77
CA ALA A 39 13.74 -1.78 -7.98
C ALA A 39 14.52 -2.20 -6.70
N GLY A 40 13.88 -2.93 -5.78
CA GLY A 40 14.52 -3.40 -4.54
C GLY A 40 14.54 -2.35 -3.42
N HIS A 41 13.87 -1.21 -3.61
CA HIS A 41 13.65 -0.21 -2.59
C HIS A 41 12.20 -0.23 -2.13
N VAL A 42 11.99 -0.53 -0.85
CA VAL A 42 10.68 -0.42 -0.22
C VAL A 42 10.31 1.06 -0.15
N HIS A 43 9.13 1.42 -0.64
CA HIS A 43 8.57 2.78 -0.59
C HIS A 43 7.57 2.96 0.55
N GLY A 44 7.04 1.86 1.07
CA GLY A 44 6.23 1.83 2.28
C GLY A 44 5.37 0.59 2.38
N ILE A 45 4.62 0.54 3.48
CA ILE A 45 3.80 -0.60 3.85
C ILE A 45 2.39 -0.10 4.15
N TRP A 46 1.41 -0.71 3.50
CA TRP A 46 0.02 -0.59 3.89
C TRP A 46 -0.35 -1.64 4.94
N ASN A 47 -0.93 -1.19 6.04
CA ASN A 47 -1.55 -2.06 7.04
C ASN A 47 -3.04 -1.75 7.15
N HIS A 48 -3.81 -2.71 7.65
CA HIS A 48 -5.20 -2.46 8.03
C HIS A 48 -5.39 -2.75 9.52
N ASP A 49 -5.77 -1.74 10.28
CA ASP A 49 -6.12 -1.87 11.70
C ASP A 49 -7.59 -2.31 11.85
N SER A 50 -8.24 -1.99 12.97
CA SER A 50 -9.66 -2.35 13.16
C SER A 50 -10.62 -1.62 12.21
N ARG A 51 -10.24 -0.46 11.65
CA ARG A 51 -11.11 0.34 10.78
C ARG A 51 -10.42 1.03 9.60
N ASN A 52 -9.10 1.19 9.66
CA ASN A 52 -8.38 2.03 8.72
C ASN A 52 -7.28 1.28 8.00
N TYR A 53 -7.10 1.63 6.72
CA TYR A 53 -5.84 1.51 6.02
C TYR A 53 -4.86 2.56 6.53
N THR A 54 -3.63 2.14 6.82
CA THR A 54 -2.55 2.99 7.32
C THR A 54 -1.31 2.80 6.45
N TRP A 55 -0.74 3.91 5.98
CA TRP A 55 0.47 3.93 5.19
C TRP A 55 1.65 4.32 6.07
N VAL A 56 2.66 3.46 6.14
CA VAL A 56 3.90 3.71 6.88
C VAL A 56 5.06 3.77 5.89
N SER A 57 5.80 4.89 5.91
CA SER A 57 7.02 5.02 5.10
C SER A 57 8.18 4.22 5.69
N PRO A 58 9.17 3.83 4.87
CA PRO A 58 10.40 3.20 5.34
C PRO A 58 11.06 4.05 6.43
N GLY A 59 11.51 3.39 7.49
CA GLY A 59 12.17 4.06 8.62
C GLY A 59 11.23 4.81 9.58
N SER A 60 9.92 4.84 9.32
CA SER A 60 8.92 5.37 10.25
C SER A 60 8.19 4.24 10.97
N SER A 61 7.87 4.43 12.24
CA SER A 61 6.88 3.61 12.96
C SER A 61 5.48 4.23 12.93
N GLU A 62 5.37 5.50 12.56
CA GLU A 62 4.11 6.24 12.55
C GLU A 62 3.49 6.27 11.15
N PRO A 63 2.15 6.08 11.04
CA PRO A 63 1.44 6.25 9.79
C PRO A 63 1.52 7.69 9.28
N LYS A 64 2.00 7.86 8.04
CA LYS A 64 1.96 9.16 7.35
C LYS A 64 0.59 9.48 6.75
N PHE A 65 -0.21 8.44 6.52
CA PHE A 65 -1.56 8.59 5.98
C PHE A 65 -2.47 7.49 6.51
N ARG A 66 -3.74 7.84 6.73
CA ARG A 66 -4.78 6.96 7.26
C ARG A 66 -6.09 7.22 6.52
N THR A 67 -6.82 6.16 6.20
CA THR A 67 -8.16 6.26 5.61
C THR A 67 -8.98 4.99 5.88
N GLU A 68 -10.30 5.12 6.02
CA GLU A 68 -11.23 3.99 6.10
C GLU A 68 -11.61 3.45 4.70
N ASP A 69 -11.33 4.21 3.63
CA ASP A 69 -11.74 3.89 2.27
C ASP A 69 -10.59 3.31 1.44
N VAL A 70 -10.83 2.13 0.86
CA VAL A 70 -9.86 1.43 0.02
C VAL A 70 -9.53 2.23 -1.26
N LYS A 71 -10.48 2.99 -1.81
CA LYS A 71 -10.22 3.79 -3.02
C LYS A 71 -9.27 4.94 -2.71
N SER A 72 -9.44 5.58 -1.55
CA SER A 72 -8.53 6.60 -1.04
C SER A 72 -7.12 6.06 -0.80
N ALA A 73 -6.98 4.82 -0.32
CA ALA A 73 -5.67 4.17 -0.18
C ALA A 73 -5.00 3.90 -1.55
N VAL A 74 -5.76 3.46 -2.55
CA VAL A 74 -5.28 3.30 -3.93
C VAL A 74 -4.86 4.65 -4.51
N LEU A 75 -5.71 5.67 -4.38
CA LEU A 75 -5.43 7.01 -4.89
C LEU A 75 -4.16 7.58 -4.27
N TYR A 76 -4.02 7.50 -2.94
CA TYR A 76 -2.80 7.92 -2.26
C TYR A 76 -1.56 7.22 -2.83
N THR A 77 -1.62 5.89 -3.02
CA THR A 77 -0.50 5.11 -3.55
C THR A 77 -0.10 5.58 -4.96
N VAL A 78 -1.07 5.81 -5.83
CA VAL A 78 -0.81 6.24 -7.22
C VAL A 78 -0.35 7.70 -7.29
N VAL A 79 -0.96 8.58 -6.51
CA VAL A 79 -0.65 10.02 -6.55
C VAL A 79 0.66 10.32 -5.84
N VAL A 80 0.90 9.73 -4.66
CA VAL A 80 2.06 10.09 -3.85
C VAL A 80 3.31 9.33 -4.26
N LEU A 81 3.19 8.06 -4.70
CA LEU A 81 4.37 7.26 -5.06
C LEU A 81 4.63 7.25 -6.56
N ALA A 82 3.60 7.33 -7.40
CA ALA A 82 3.77 7.33 -8.84
C ALA A 82 3.82 8.73 -9.46
N GLN A 83 4.08 9.80 -8.69
CA GLN A 83 4.43 11.11 -9.23
C GLN A 83 5.93 11.29 -9.56
N ASP A 84 6.81 10.48 -8.98
CA ASP A 84 8.25 10.44 -9.31
C ASP A 84 8.57 9.58 -10.55
#